data_AF-A0A379AFI6-F1
#
_entry.id   AF-A0A379AFI6-F1
#
_cell.length_a   1.000
_cell.length_b   1.000
_cell.length_c   1.000
_cell.angle_alpha   90.00
_cell.angle_beta   90.00
_cell.angle_gamma   90.00
#
_symmetry.space_group_name_H-M   'P 1'
#
loop_
_entity.id
_entity.type
_entity.pdbx_description
1 polymer ?
#
loop_
_entity_poly.entity_id
_entity_poly.type
_entity_poly.pdbx_seq_one_letter_code
_entity_poly.pdbx_strand_id
1 'polypeptide(L)'
;MRRHHVVLAVNPDGCQLGLRANANGVDLNRNFPAANWQSGETVYRWNSAADERDVALSTGAHPASEPETQALCALIHQLKPRWIVSWHEPLGCIDDPHQAEIGGWLASHTGLPRVSSVGYDTPGSFGSWCKDLSLPCVTAEMPVISVDEATETYLEMMVNLLRWQQ
;
A
#
# COMPACT_ATOMS: atom_id res chain seq x y z
N MET A 1 21.58 2.74 13.43
CA MET A 1 21.61 1.66 12.41
C MET A 1 20.19 1.38 11.94
N ARG A 2 19.99 1.05 10.65
CA ARG A 2 18.67 0.72 10.07
C ARG A 2 18.19 -0.63 10.59
N ARG A 3 16.89 -0.74 10.90
CA ARG A 3 16.27 -1.94 11.51
C ARG A 3 15.28 -2.68 10.61
N HIS A 4 14.82 -2.06 9.53
CA HIS A 4 13.78 -2.62 8.66
C HIS A 4 14.23 -2.70 7.21
N HIS A 5 13.69 -3.68 6.48
CA HIS A 5 13.84 -3.80 5.03
C HIS A 5 13.06 -2.70 4.32
N VAL A 6 13.51 -2.28 3.14
CA VAL A 6 12.89 -1.20 2.36
C VAL A 6 12.78 -1.66 0.91
N VAL A 7 11.59 -1.52 0.34
CA VAL A 7 11.33 -1.60 -1.11
C VAL A 7 10.84 -0.21 -1.52
N LEU A 8 11.63 0.50 -2.32
CA LEU A 8 11.32 1.90 -2.67
C LEU A 8 10.14 2.00 -3.65
N ALA A 9 10.05 1.05 -4.59
CA ALA A 9 8.96 0.97 -5.55
C ALA A 9 8.67 -0.50 -5.84
N VAL A 10 7.42 -0.92 -5.60
CA VAL A 10 6.93 -2.25 -5.99
C VAL A 10 6.64 -2.29 -7.50
N ASN A 11 6.20 -1.16 -8.06
CA ASN A 11 5.81 -1.00 -9.46
C ASN A 11 6.72 0.01 -10.19
N PRO A 12 7.98 -0.35 -10.48
CA PRO A 12 8.91 0.57 -11.13
C PRO A 12 8.43 1.02 -12.53
N ASP A 13 7.78 0.13 -13.28
CA ASP A 13 7.22 0.44 -14.61
C ASP A 13 6.08 1.46 -14.50
N GLY A 14 5.16 1.29 -13.55
CA GLY A 14 4.12 2.27 -13.25
C GLY A 14 4.68 3.63 -12.84
N CYS A 15 5.72 3.66 -12.00
CA CYS A 15 6.42 4.90 -11.64
C CYS A 15 7.04 5.60 -12.86
N GLN A 16 7.70 4.85 -13.75
CA GLN A 16 8.31 5.39 -14.96
C GLN A 16 7.27 5.91 -15.95
N LEU A 17 6.13 5.22 -16.07
CA LEU A 17 5.06 5.57 -17.01
C LEU A 17 4.07 6.60 -16.46
N GLY A 18 4.14 6.93 -15.16
CA GLY A 18 3.17 7.80 -14.50
C GLY A 18 1.78 7.16 -14.38
N LEU A 19 1.73 5.84 -14.17
CA LEU A 19 0.50 5.06 -14.13
C LEU A 19 0.24 4.46 -12.75
N ARG A 20 -1.05 4.33 -12.40
CA ARG A 20 -1.49 3.57 -11.22
C ARG A 20 -1.18 2.07 -11.36
N ALA A 21 -1.48 1.52 -12.54
CA ALA A 21 -1.28 0.11 -12.86
C ALA A 21 0.18 -0.20 -13.22
N ASN A 22 0.52 -1.49 -13.34
CA ASN A 22 1.76 -1.90 -13.98
C ASN A 22 1.64 -1.80 -15.53
N ALA A 23 2.69 -2.22 -16.25
CA ALA A 23 2.73 -2.18 -17.71
C ALA A 23 1.63 -3.02 -18.41
N ASN A 24 1.03 -3.98 -17.71
CA ASN A 24 -0.08 -4.81 -18.22
C ASN A 24 -1.47 -4.20 -17.95
N GLY A 25 -1.56 -3.00 -17.37
CA GLY A 25 -2.83 -2.39 -17.00
C GLY A 25 -3.51 -3.07 -15.81
N VAL A 26 -2.75 -3.81 -14.99
CA VAL A 26 -3.25 -4.47 -13.78
C VAL A 26 -3.05 -3.56 -12.57
N ASP A 27 -4.11 -3.36 -11.78
CA ASP A 27 -3.98 -2.78 -10.44
C ASP A 27 -3.32 -3.81 -9.53
N LEU A 28 -2.02 -3.64 -9.24
CA LEU A 28 -1.27 -4.58 -8.39
C LEU A 28 -1.92 -4.75 -7.01
N ASN A 29 -2.56 -3.71 -6.48
CA ASN A 29 -3.29 -3.79 -5.21
C ASN A 29 -4.70 -4.39 -5.35
N ARG A 30 -4.96 -5.09 -6.46
CA ARG A 30 -6.08 -6.03 -6.68
C ARG A 30 -5.57 -7.38 -7.21
N ASN A 31 -4.27 -7.59 -7.30
CA ASN A 31 -3.66 -8.77 -7.89
C ASN A 31 -3.08 -9.76 -6.86
N PHE A 32 -3.04 -9.44 -5.57
CA PHE A 32 -2.47 -10.34 -4.57
C PHE A 32 -3.30 -11.62 -4.43
N PRO A 33 -2.66 -12.77 -4.10
CA PRO A 33 -3.33 -14.06 -3.98
C PRO A 33 -4.06 -14.20 -2.63
N ALA A 34 -4.79 -13.15 -2.24
CA ALA A 34 -5.69 -13.17 -1.10
C ALA A 34 -6.89 -14.06 -1.40
N ALA A 35 -7.46 -14.68 -0.37
CA ALA A 35 -8.65 -15.54 -0.47
C ALA A 35 -9.86 -14.78 -1.05
N ASN A 36 -9.90 -13.45 -0.92
CA ASN A 36 -10.94 -12.59 -1.45
C ASN A 36 -10.66 -12.05 -2.86
N TRP A 37 -9.61 -12.49 -3.57
CA TRP A 37 -9.32 -12.04 -4.93
C TRP A 37 -10.51 -12.33 -5.87
N GLN A 38 -10.78 -11.39 -6.80
CA GLN A 38 -11.83 -11.51 -7.79
C GLN A 38 -11.26 -11.23 -9.19
N SER A 39 -11.63 -12.07 -10.16
CA SER A 39 -11.24 -11.92 -11.56
C SER A 39 -12.01 -10.79 -12.26
N GLY A 40 -11.40 -10.17 -13.25
CA GLY A 40 -12.06 -9.22 -14.14
C GLY A 40 -11.52 -7.81 -13.93
N GLU A 41 -12.43 -6.86 -13.78
CA GLU A 41 -12.09 -5.44 -13.69
C GLU A 41 -12.30 -4.89 -12.28
N THR A 42 -11.53 -3.86 -11.97
CA THR A 42 -11.67 -2.98 -10.81
C THR A 42 -11.73 -1.55 -11.30
N VAL A 43 -12.36 -0.67 -10.51
CA VAL A 43 -12.39 0.77 -10.82
C VAL A 43 -11.63 1.58 -9.77
N TYR A 44 -10.86 2.56 -10.21
CA TYR A 44 -10.26 3.57 -9.35
C TYR A 44 -10.80 4.97 -9.67
N ARG A 45 -10.61 5.91 -8.75
CA ARG A 45 -11.04 7.31 -8.91
C ARG A 45 -9.97 8.05 -9.70
N TRP A 46 -10.35 8.76 -10.76
CA TRP A 46 -9.41 9.48 -11.62
C TRP A 46 -8.44 10.39 -10.84
N ASN A 47 -8.98 11.19 -9.91
CA ASN A 47 -8.22 11.99 -8.94
C ASN A 47 -9.13 12.39 -7.77
N SER A 48 -8.63 13.13 -6.78
CA SER A 48 -9.42 13.58 -5.63
C SER A 48 -10.60 14.50 -5.96
N ALA A 49 -10.62 15.11 -7.15
CA ALA A 49 -11.70 15.99 -7.60
C ALA A 49 -12.82 15.26 -8.36
N ALA A 50 -12.60 14.02 -8.81
CA ALA A 50 -13.63 13.23 -9.49
C ALA A 50 -14.67 12.71 -8.49
N ASP A 51 -15.95 12.75 -8.88
CA ASP A 51 -17.07 12.35 -8.01
C ASP A 51 -17.15 10.82 -7.84
N GLU A 52 -16.76 10.06 -8.87
CA GLU A 52 -16.95 8.61 -8.95
C GLU A 52 -15.65 7.84 -9.23
N ARG A 53 -15.72 6.51 -9.04
CA ARG A 53 -14.67 5.55 -9.41
C ARG A 53 -15.12 4.84 -10.68
N ASP A 54 -14.60 5.26 -11.82
CA ASP A 54 -15.03 4.82 -13.15
C ASP A 54 -13.86 4.44 -14.08
N VAL A 55 -12.61 4.63 -13.63
CA VAL A 55 -11.44 4.26 -14.43
C VAL A 55 -11.14 2.78 -14.26
N ALA A 56 -11.47 1.99 -15.28
CA ALA A 56 -11.31 0.54 -15.27
C ALA A 56 -9.83 0.13 -15.37
N LEU A 57 -9.45 -0.86 -14.56
CA LEU A 57 -8.19 -1.59 -14.60
C LEU A 57 -8.46 -3.09 -14.47
N SER A 58 -7.52 -3.92 -14.92
CA SER A 58 -7.59 -5.37 -14.71
C SER A 58 -7.18 -5.74 -13.28
N THR A 59 -7.74 -6.82 -12.74
CA THR A 59 -7.26 -7.46 -11.49
C THR A 59 -6.22 -8.56 -11.73
N GLY A 60 -5.90 -8.82 -13.01
CA GLY A 60 -5.00 -9.88 -13.47
C GLY A 60 -5.73 -11.10 -14.01
N ALA A 61 -5.01 -11.95 -14.74
CA ALA A 61 -5.59 -13.17 -15.34
C ALA A 61 -5.93 -14.26 -14.30
N HIS A 62 -5.22 -14.25 -13.18
CA HIS A 62 -5.41 -15.11 -12.01
C HIS A 62 -4.76 -14.42 -10.79
N PRO A 63 -5.02 -14.88 -9.55
CA PRO A 63 -4.34 -14.32 -8.39
C PRO A 63 -2.81 -14.45 -8.55
N ALA A 64 -2.09 -13.38 -8.20
CA ALA A 64 -0.65 -13.23 -8.41
C ALA A 64 -0.20 -13.46 -9.87
N SER A 65 -0.98 -13.03 -10.86
CA SER A 65 -0.56 -13.10 -12.27
C SER A 65 0.66 -12.22 -12.57
N GLU A 66 0.83 -11.11 -11.87
CA GLU A 66 1.85 -10.12 -12.20
C GLU A 66 3.21 -10.45 -11.57
N PRO A 67 4.32 -10.23 -12.30
CA PRO A 67 5.66 -10.52 -11.81
C PRO A 67 6.04 -9.70 -10.57
N GLU A 68 5.58 -8.45 -10.47
CA GLU A 68 5.82 -7.59 -9.30
C GLU A 68 5.16 -8.17 -8.05
N THR A 69 3.91 -8.61 -8.17
CA THR A 69 3.16 -9.26 -7.10
C THR A 69 3.84 -10.55 -6.66
N GLN A 70 4.23 -11.40 -7.62
CA GLN A 70 4.94 -12.65 -7.33
C GLN A 70 6.27 -12.41 -6.61
N ALA A 71 7.06 -11.44 -7.08
CA ALA A 71 8.34 -11.09 -6.49
C ALA A 71 8.19 -10.59 -5.04
N LEU A 72 7.22 -9.71 -4.78
CA LEU A 72 6.96 -9.21 -3.43
C LEU A 72 6.46 -10.33 -2.49
N CYS A 73 5.57 -11.20 -2.97
CA CYS A 73 5.10 -12.36 -2.19
C CYS A 73 6.26 -13.29 -1.83
N ALA A 74 7.14 -13.61 -2.78
CA ALA A 74 8.31 -14.44 -2.56
C ALA A 74 9.27 -13.80 -1.55
N LEU A 75 9.53 -12.49 -1.68
CA LEU A 75 10.39 -11.74 -0.75
C LEU A 75 9.84 -11.76 0.67
N ILE A 76 8.55 -11.56 0.86
CA ILE A 76 7.91 -11.57 2.19
C ILE A 76 7.97 -12.97 2.82
N HIS A 77 7.74 -14.03 2.04
CA HIS A 77 7.92 -15.40 2.53
C HIS A 77 9.37 -15.72 2.91
N GLN A 78 10.34 -15.15 2.19
CA GLN A 78 11.77 -15.33 2.48
C GLN A 78 12.19 -14.56 3.74
N LEU A 79 11.83 -13.27 3.84
CA LEU A 79 12.27 -12.40 4.92
C LEU A 79 11.47 -12.59 6.21
N LYS A 80 10.22 -13.05 6.12
CA LYS A 80 9.29 -13.24 7.25
C LYS A 80 9.25 -12.00 8.17
N PRO A 81 8.91 -10.81 7.63
CA PRO A 81 8.88 -9.60 8.44
C PRO A 81 7.85 -9.74 9.56
N ARG A 82 8.10 -9.05 10.68
CA ARG A 82 7.15 -9.02 11.81
C ARG A 82 5.90 -8.19 11.53
N TRP A 83 6.00 -7.25 10.61
CA TRP A 83 4.96 -6.30 10.22
C TRP A 83 5.37 -5.62 8.91
N ILE A 84 4.40 -4.98 8.26
CA ILE A 84 4.58 -4.22 7.04
C ILE A 84 3.93 -2.85 7.18
N VAL A 85 4.60 -1.82 6.66
CA VAL A 85 4.00 -0.51 6.38
C VAL A 85 4.04 -0.33 4.86
N SER A 86 2.88 -0.13 4.24
CA SER A 86 2.73 0.15 2.80
C SER A 86 2.35 1.61 2.61
N TRP A 87 3.12 2.36 1.83
CA TRP A 87 2.86 3.79 1.58
C TRP A 87 2.07 3.98 0.30
N HIS A 88 1.03 4.79 0.38
CA HIS A 88 0.12 5.13 -0.71
C HIS A 88 -0.26 6.62 -0.64
N GLU A 89 -0.97 7.08 -1.66
CA GLU A 89 -1.56 8.41 -1.78
C GLU A 89 -2.93 8.28 -2.48
N PRO A 90 -3.88 9.23 -2.28
CA PRO A 90 -3.75 10.47 -1.52
C PRO A 90 -4.75 10.61 -0.34
N LEU A 91 -5.18 9.51 0.30
CA LEU A 91 -6.33 9.54 1.22
C LEU A 91 -6.08 10.28 2.54
N GLY A 92 -4.83 10.57 2.91
CA GLY A 92 -4.51 11.35 4.11
C GLY A 92 -4.90 10.67 5.42
N CYS A 93 -4.60 9.38 5.58
CA CYS A 93 -4.91 8.61 6.79
C CYS A 93 -3.91 7.47 7.05
N ILE A 94 -3.95 6.92 8.27
CA ILE A 94 -3.27 5.66 8.61
C ILE A 94 -4.33 4.56 8.73
N ASP A 95 -4.44 3.71 7.72
CA ASP A 95 -5.33 2.54 7.71
C ASP A 95 -4.67 1.37 8.45
N ASP A 96 -5.18 1.11 9.66
CA ASP A 96 -4.66 0.15 10.62
C ASP A 96 -5.80 -0.66 11.24
N PRO A 97 -6.34 -1.65 10.51
CA PRO A 97 -7.52 -2.42 10.94
C PRO A 97 -7.27 -3.24 12.21
N HIS A 98 -6.01 -3.53 12.54
CA HIS A 98 -5.62 -4.34 13.69
C HIS A 98 -5.14 -3.53 14.89
N GLN A 99 -5.19 -2.20 14.78
CA GLN A 99 -4.69 -1.28 15.80
C GLN A 99 -3.26 -1.62 16.26
N ALA A 100 -2.37 -1.96 15.33
CA ALA A 100 -0.97 -2.25 15.62
C ALA A 100 -0.25 -1.02 16.21
N GLU A 101 0.69 -1.25 17.14
CA GLU A 101 1.43 -0.15 17.78
C GLU A 101 2.14 0.79 16.78
N ILE A 102 2.67 0.22 15.68
CA ILE A 102 3.28 1.00 14.61
C ILE A 102 2.28 1.95 13.93
N GLY A 103 1.01 1.56 13.79
CA GLY A 103 -0.01 2.44 13.21
C GLY A 103 -0.36 3.61 14.13
N GLY A 104 -0.38 3.37 15.45
CA GLY A 104 -0.50 4.44 16.45
C GLY A 104 0.69 5.41 16.40
N TRP A 105 1.91 4.86 16.32
CA TRP A 105 3.13 5.65 16.18
C TRP A 105 3.14 6.47 14.88
N LEU A 106 2.76 5.88 13.75
CA LEU A 106 2.67 6.58 12.46
C LEU A 106 1.66 7.73 12.54
N ALA A 107 0.47 7.50 13.09
CA ALA A 107 -0.55 8.53 13.23
C ALA A 107 -0.05 9.71 14.09
N SER A 108 0.62 9.45 15.22
CA SER A 108 1.12 10.52 16.08
C SER A 108 2.26 11.33 15.46
N HIS A 109 3.10 10.72 14.61
CA HIS A 109 4.26 11.39 14.00
C HIS A 109 3.96 11.99 12.63
N THR A 110 2.86 11.60 11.99
CA THR A 110 2.39 12.20 10.73
C THR A 110 1.29 13.25 10.96
N GLY A 111 0.61 13.20 12.11
CA GLY A 111 -0.60 14.00 12.36
C GLY A 111 -1.82 13.51 11.58
N LEU A 112 -1.72 12.39 10.86
CA LEU A 112 -2.81 11.84 10.06
C LEU A 112 -3.79 11.04 10.92
N PRO A 113 -5.11 11.09 10.61
CA PRO A 113 -6.11 10.30 11.32
C PRO A 113 -5.85 8.81 11.15
N ARG A 114 -5.88 8.06 12.25
CA ARG A 114 -5.85 6.60 12.25
C ARG A 114 -7.26 6.05 12.06
N VAL A 115 -7.45 5.24 11.03
CA VAL A 115 -8.74 4.63 10.66
C VAL A 115 -8.62 3.11 10.65
N SER A 116 -9.74 2.41 10.75
CA SER A 116 -9.80 0.94 10.66
C SER A 116 -10.21 0.44 9.27
N SER A 117 -10.60 1.35 8.37
CA SER A 117 -10.97 1.06 6.99
C SER A 117 -11.00 2.35 6.18
N VAL A 118 -10.64 2.24 4.90
CA VAL A 118 -10.79 3.29 3.88
C VAL A 118 -12.18 3.37 3.25
N GLY A 119 -13.14 2.58 3.74
CA GLY A 119 -14.58 2.74 3.44
C GLY A 119 -15.08 2.03 2.19
N TYR A 120 -14.30 1.16 1.56
CA TYR A 120 -14.74 0.32 0.44
C TYR A 120 -13.94 -0.99 0.35
N ASP A 121 -14.54 -1.99 -0.30
CA ASP A 121 -13.91 -3.30 -0.46
C ASP A 121 -12.71 -3.27 -1.42
N THR A 122 -11.67 -4.02 -1.08
CA THR A 122 -10.45 -4.15 -1.88
C THR A 122 -10.08 -5.63 -2.13
N PRO A 123 -10.88 -6.38 -2.92
CA PRO A 123 -10.56 -7.75 -3.32
C PRO A 123 -9.14 -7.89 -3.86
N GLY A 124 -8.36 -8.87 -3.38
CA GLY A 124 -7.00 -9.08 -3.87
C GLY A 124 -6.00 -7.98 -3.48
N SER A 125 -6.30 -7.17 -2.46
CA SER A 125 -5.35 -6.18 -1.96
C SER A 125 -4.21 -6.78 -1.16
N PHE A 126 -3.12 -6.03 -1.09
CA PHE A 126 -1.96 -6.40 -0.29
C PHE A 126 -2.32 -6.59 1.18
N GLY A 127 -3.13 -5.67 1.74
CA GLY A 127 -3.65 -5.79 3.11
C GLY A 127 -4.51 -7.04 3.30
N SER A 128 -5.35 -7.39 2.32
CA SER A 128 -6.14 -8.64 2.36
C SER A 128 -5.25 -9.89 2.40
N TRP A 129 -4.20 -9.93 1.58
CA TRP A 129 -3.25 -11.05 1.57
C TRP A 129 -2.43 -11.13 2.86
N CYS A 130 -1.95 -10.00 3.39
CA CYS A 130 -1.29 -9.94 4.69
C CYS A 130 -2.19 -10.45 5.81
N LYS A 131 -3.49 -10.12 5.79
CA LYS A 131 -4.48 -10.63 6.74
C LYS A 131 -4.61 -12.15 6.69
N ASP A 132 -4.66 -12.74 5.49
CA ASP A 132 -4.72 -14.20 5.34
C ASP A 132 -3.47 -14.90 5.91
N LEU A 133 -2.32 -14.23 5.87
CA LEU A 133 -1.06 -14.69 6.46
C LEU A 133 -0.92 -14.39 7.96
N SER A 134 -1.91 -13.75 8.59
CA SER A 134 -1.79 -13.22 9.96
C SER A 134 -0.58 -12.30 10.14
N LEU A 135 -0.23 -11.53 9.09
CA LEU A 135 0.89 -10.60 9.06
C LEU A 135 0.37 -9.17 9.26
N PRO A 136 0.74 -8.46 10.35
CA PRO A 136 0.32 -7.09 10.57
C PRO A 136 0.74 -6.18 9.41
N CYS A 137 -0.23 -5.52 8.79
CA CYS A 137 -0.01 -4.60 7.68
C CYS A 137 -0.75 -3.29 7.96
N VAL A 138 -0.02 -2.18 7.95
CA VAL A 138 -0.56 -0.82 8.04
C VAL A 138 -0.38 -0.14 6.70
N THR A 139 -1.45 0.44 6.17
CA THR A 139 -1.37 1.25 4.96
C THR A 139 -1.35 2.73 5.37
N ALA A 140 -0.25 3.41 5.08
CA ALA A 140 -0.11 4.84 5.33
C ALA A 140 -0.41 5.59 4.04
N GLU A 141 -1.56 6.26 4.01
CA GLU A 141 -2.04 7.08 2.91
C GLU A 141 -1.63 8.53 3.16
N MET A 142 -0.64 9.01 2.44
CA MET A 142 -0.24 10.42 2.48
C MET A 142 -1.37 11.30 1.93
N PRO A 143 -1.48 12.58 2.35
CA PRO A 143 -2.44 13.51 1.76
C PRO A 143 -2.01 13.86 0.33
N VAL A 144 -2.83 14.64 -0.39
CA VAL A 144 -2.37 15.30 -1.62
C VAL A 144 -1.24 16.27 -1.25
N ILE A 145 0.00 15.89 -1.57
CA ILE A 145 1.21 16.65 -1.21
C ILE A 145 2.25 16.51 -2.33
N SER A 146 3.06 17.54 -2.55
CA SER A 146 4.17 17.47 -3.50
C SER A 146 5.37 16.74 -2.89
N VAL A 147 6.26 16.18 -3.73
CA VAL A 147 7.49 15.52 -3.26
C VAL A 147 8.39 16.49 -2.47
N ASP A 148 8.42 17.77 -2.88
CA ASP A 148 9.20 18.82 -2.21
C ASP A 148 8.70 19.04 -0.78
N GLU A 149 7.40 19.33 -0.64
CA GLU A 149 6.77 19.56 0.66
C GLU A 149 6.75 18.29 1.54
N ALA A 150 6.59 17.11 0.96
CA ALA A 150 6.66 15.85 1.68
C ALA A 150 8.04 15.59 2.28
N THR A 151 9.10 16.01 1.58
CA THR A 151 10.47 15.90 2.09
C THR A 151 10.68 16.83 3.28
N GLU A 152 10.19 18.07 3.22
CA GLU A 152 10.27 18.99 4.37
C GLU A 152 9.41 18.53 5.55
N THR A 153 8.21 18.01 5.28
CA THR A 153 7.22 17.69 6.31
C THR A 153 7.47 16.35 6.99
N TYR A 154 7.86 15.32 6.23
CA TYR A 154 7.84 13.93 6.71
C TYR A 154 9.23 13.26 6.76
N LEU A 155 10.30 13.91 6.31
CA LEU A 155 11.64 13.29 6.26
C LEU A 155 12.11 12.80 7.64
N GLU A 156 11.95 13.61 8.69
CA GLU A 156 12.38 13.20 10.03
C GLU A 156 11.64 11.95 10.50
N MET A 157 10.31 11.93 10.33
CA MET A 157 9.48 10.76 10.67
C MET A 157 9.89 9.53 9.85
N MET A 158 10.10 9.67 8.54
CA MET A 158 10.54 8.56 7.68
C MET A 158 11.92 8.01 8.12
N VAL A 159 12.87 8.88 8.48
CA VAL A 159 14.19 8.46 8.99
C VAL A 159 14.04 7.73 10.34
N ASN A 160 13.14 8.21 11.20
CA ASN A 160 12.85 7.58 12.49
C ASN A 160 12.15 6.22 12.33
N LEU A 161 11.25 6.09 11.35
CA LEU A 161 10.59 4.82 11.00
C LEU A 161 11.62 3.74 10.67
N LEU A 162 12.68 4.07 9.92
CA LEU A 162 13.75 3.12 9.55
C LEU A 162 14.53 2.55 10.76
N ARG A 163 14.35 3.15 11.94
CA ARG A 163 15.03 2.81 13.19
C ARG A 163 14.05 2.49 14.30
N TRP A 164 12.74 2.47 14.00
CA TRP A 164 11.70 2.30 14.99
C TRP A 164 11.85 0.97 15.72
N GLN A 165 11.51 1.01 17.01
CA GLN A 165 11.40 -0.18 17.83
C GLN A 165 10.13 -0.08 18.64
N GLN A 166 9.49 -1.23 18.75
CA GLN A 166 8.56 -1.54 19.81
C GLN A 166 9.31 -1.63 21.14
#